data_AF-A0A956HV07-F1
#
_entry.id   AF-A0A956HV07-F1
#
_cell.length_a   1.000
_cell.length_b   1.000
_cell.length_c   1.000
_cell.angle_alpha   90.00
_cell.angle_beta   90.00
_cell.angle_gamma   90.00
#
_symmetry.space_group_name_H-M   'P 1'
#
loop_
_entity.id
_entity.type
_entity.pdbx_description
1 polymer ?
#
loop_
_entity_poly.entity_id
_entity_poly.type
_entity_poly.pdbx_seq_one_letter_code
_entity_poly.pdbx_strand_id
1 'polypeptide(L)'
;MRGTLLAIALLSSSNAALAVTAGVVGPNQKVRPTDAPAGETSAHLRAAQNEVEPFQIVLSGAASGVSVVIQKPIPVADITLYREGYYDVGTPSNSEGASGRWPDPLIPDVDTYAGEKRTAFPFDVPANESRVVWVDVRVKADAAPGDYAGELAIQVAGTTQQTIPISLHVGTFSLPSTATLKSAFGMGWSAPCLAHTGQDSCDTSWNEEKANTLRSRYLRSGLDHRFTISDSDFQPPLGASAAPYETHVMPYVAGTGDTLFAGAQLTAIRLDGSGSTLSSWISYAKAQGFFDRLFYYPVDEPGSNAGQWSNFIAQAQALHAVDASARIIITSAIQEADGHSATDDVDIFCPVINYLEDKPGQGSGYEGNQRSKYDSWLAGKNGRELWAYQSCMSHGCGSCGEATTSSYFTGWPNRVIDSSAVQNRAFPWIAFELDLTGELYFETTYQLTTAWDANGQCAFSGHGDGTLFYPGKPSVIGGTTDVPVESIRMKMIREGMEDYEYLTLAAQKDAAQAKAIAQTLFPHAYECDQTPAAVASARDQLFDLLDQPSTGGSGGSAGSASGGSAGSATGGSGGAAGSAGTASGGSAGSQKKDDGGCGCRTAPRSDGHRALLMAALSALLLVRRRRRRTVSPC
;
A
#
# COMPACT_ATOMS: atom_id res chain seq x y z
N MET A 1 50.19 -1.06 -72.42
CA MET A 1 49.62 0.15 -71.79
C MET A 1 48.19 -0.21 -71.43
N ARG A 2 47.89 -0.81 -70.25
CA ARG A 2 47.70 -0.19 -68.92
C ARG A 2 46.88 1.11 -69.02
N GLY A 3 45.68 1.26 -68.47
CA GLY A 3 44.83 0.40 -67.65
C GLY A 3 43.59 1.20 -67.25
N THR A 4 42.43 0.56 -67.22
CA THR A 4 41.14 1.14 -66.86
C THR A 4 41.08 1.38 -65.34
N LEU A 5 40.91 2.64 -64.92
CA LEU A 5 40.71 3.02 -63.52
C LEU A 5 39.21 2.96 -63.20
N LEU A 6 38.82 1.91 -62.48
CA LEU A 6 37.51 1.74 -61.86
C LEU A 6 37.50 2.54 -60.55
N ALA A 7 36.75 3.64 -60.49
CA ALA A 7 36.53 4.39 -59.26
C ALA A 7 35.48 3.65 -58.41
N ILE A 8 35.93 2.97 -57.35
CA ILE A 8 35.06 2.42 -56.32
C ILE A 8 34.77 3.55 -55.33
N ALA A 9 33.54 4.06 -55.35
CA ALA A 9 33.02 4.92 -54.31
C ALA A 9 32.79 4.07 -53.05
N LEU A 10 33.66 4.22 -52.06
CA LEU A 10 33.45 3.71 -50.70
C LEU A 10 32.35 4.55 -50.05
N LEU A 11 31.11 4.07 -50.11
CA LEU A 11 30.04 4.47 -49.21
C LEU A 11 30.38 3.93 -47.82
N SER A 12 31.01 4.76 -46.99
CA SER A 12 31.14 4.50 -45.55
C SER A 12 29.77 4.74 -44.89
N SER A 13 28.90 3.75 -44.93
CA SER A 13 27.70 3.71 -44.09
C SER A 13 28.04 3.00 -42.78
N SER A 14 28.67 3.72 -41.85
CA SER A 14 28.79 3.30 -40.46
C SER A 14 27.73 3.99 -39.61
N ASN A 15 26.46 3.66 -39.87
CA ASN A 15 25.44 3.70 -38.84
C ASN A 15 25.36 2.27 -38.30
N ALA A 16 26.16 1.94 -37.29
CA ALA A 16 25.83 0.82 -36.45
C ALA A 16 24.50 1.18 -35.79
N ALA A 17 23.40 0.60 -36.28
CA ALA A 17 22.11 0.76 -35.65
C ALA A 17 22.23 0.28 -34.20
N LEU A 18 21.70 1.05 -33.25
CA LEU A 18 21.67 0.65 -31.84
C LEU A 18 21.00 -0.72 -31.73
N ALA A 19 21.65 -1.66 -31.04
CA ALA A 19 21.08 -2.99 -30.80
C ALA A 19 19.88 -2.93 -29.84
N VAL A 20 19.83 -1.90 -28.99
CA VAL A 20 18.75 -1.59 -28.04
C VAL A 20 18.44 -0.11 -28.12
N THR A 21 17.16 0.23 -28.19
CA THR A 21 16.63 1.59 -28.03
C THR A 21 15.97 1.74 -26.67
N ALA A 22 16.23 2.86 -25.99
CA ALA A 22 15.64 3.18 -24.69
C ALA A 22 14.79 4.45 -24.76
N GLY A 23 13.59 4.40 -24.15
CA GLY A 23 12.74 5.55 -23.87
C GLY A 23 12.48 5.70 -22.37
N VAL A 24 12.20 6.92 -21.92
CA VAL A 24 11.92 7.24 -20.51
C VAL A 24 10.44 7.58 -20.34
N VAL A 25 9.80 6.95 -19.36
CA VAL A 25 8.41 7.25 -18.97
C VAL A 25 8.30 7.45 -17.45
N GLY A 26 7.24 8.17 -17.04
CA GLY A 26 6.95 8.40 -15.63
C GLY A 26 6.44 7.14 -14.92
N PRO A 27 6.36 7.18 -13.57
CA PRO A 27 6.04 6.01 -12.76
C PRO A 27 4.55 5.63 -12.78
N ASN A 28 3.69 6.54 -13.23
CA ASN A 28 2.23 6.37 -13.27
C ASN A 28 1.73 5.50 -14.44
N GLN A 29 2.62 4.82 -15.16
CA GLN A 29 2.30 3.91 -16.25
C GLN A 29 2.78 2.49 -15.93
N LYS A 30 1.96 1.46 -16.19
CA LYS A 30 2.41 0.06 -16.21
C LYS A 30 2.71 -0.34 -17.64
N VAL A 31 3.99 -0.48 -17.98
CA VAL A 31 4.42 -0.81 -19.35
C VAL A 31 4.44 -2.33 -19.54
N ARG A 32 3.56 -2.84 -20.39
CA ARG A 32 3.47 -4.27 -20.69
C ARG A 32 4.53 -4.68 -21.73
N PRO A 33 4.92 -5.97 -21.80
CA PRO A 33 5.91 -6.42 -22.76
C PRO A 33 5.57 -6.12 -24.23
N THR A 34 4.29 -6.04 -24.57
CA THR A 34 3.83 -5.78 -25.95
C THR A 34 3.58 -4.30 -26.22
N ASP A 35 3.73 -3.43 -25.22
CA ASP A 35 3.53 -2.01 -25.40
C ASP A 35 4.69 -1.43 -26.19
N ALA A 36 4.36 -0.49 -27.08
CA ALA A 36 5.35 0.15 -27.91
C ALA A 36 6.33 0.94 -27.02
N PRO A 37 7.64 0.84 -27.27
CA PRO A 37 8.62 1.70 -26.64
C PRO A 37 8.31 3.15 -27.05
N ALA A 38 7.85 3.95 -26.09
CA ALA A 38 7.60 5.36 -26.22
C ALA A 38 8.10 6.05 -24.96
N GLY A 39 8.52 7.30 -25.10
CA GLY A 39 9.07 8.07 -23.99
C GLY A 39 10.08 9.10 -24.45
N GLU A 40 10.55 9.86 -23.49
CA GLU A 40 11.58 10.87 -23.70
C GLU A 40 12.98 10.24 -23.75
N THR A 41 13.98 11.04 -24.06
CA THR A 41 15.39 10.61 -24.05
C THR A 41 16.11 10.89 -22.73
N SER A 42 15.43 11.55 -21.78
CA SER A 42 15.93 11.97 -20.48
C SER A 42 14.85 11.87 -19.41
N ALA A 43 15.25 11.80 -18.14
CA ALA A 43 14.36 11.89 -16.99
C ALA A 43 14.40 13.30 -16.41
N HIS A 44 13.22 13.89 -16.17
CA HIS A 44 13.05 15.21 -15.57
C HIS A 44 12.26 15.05 -14.26
N LEU A 45 12.94 15.22 -13.13
CA LEU A 45 12.41 14.93 -11.81
C LEU A 45 12.37 16.20 -10.96
N ARG A 46 11.31 16.34 -10.16
CA ARG A 46 11.17 17.34 -9.10
C ARG A 46 10.80 16.60 -7.84
N ALA A 47 11.55 16.81 -6.77
CA ALA A 47 11.35 16.08 -5.53
C ALA A 47 11.68 16.95 -4.31
N ALA A 48 10.98 16.73 -3.22
CA ALA A 48 11.29 17.29 -1.93
C ALA A 48 12.53 16.61 -1.32
N GLN A 49 13.05 17.20 -0.25
CA GLN A 49 14.01 16.51 0.61
C GLN A 49 13.33 15.29 1.25
N ASN A 50 14.08 14.20 1.42
CA ASN A 50 13.61 12.96 2.02
C ASN A 50 12.52 12.21 1.19
N GLU A 51 12.39 12.50 -0.10
CA GLU A 51 11.43 11.87 -1.03
C GLU A 51 12.10 10.82 -1.93
N VAL A 52 11.32 9.87 -2.45
CA VAL A 52 11.76 9.02 -3.57
C VAL A 52 10.95 9.37 -4.81
N GLU A 53 11.60 9.88 -5.85
CA GLU A 53 10.94 10.20 -7.13
C GLU A 53 11.37 9.19 -8.21
N PRO A 54 10.49 8.27 -8.63
CA PRO A 54 10.84 7.21 -9.56
C PRO A 54 10.57 7.55 -11.03
N PHE A 55 11.25 6.83 -11.93
CA PHE A 55 10.92 6.78 -13.36
C PHE A 55 11.24 5.40 -13.95
N GLN A 56 10.83 5.17 -15.19
CA GLN A 56 11.06 3.92 -15.90
C GLN A 56 11.87 4.13 -17.16
N ILE A 57 12.77 3.19 -17.46
CA ILE A 57 13.47 3.07 -18.73
C ILE A 57 12.90 1.88 -19.49
N VAL A 58 12.25 2.14 -20.62
CA VAL A 58 11.66 1.14 -21.50
C VAL A 58 12.67 0.78 -22.59
N LEU A 59 13.16 -0.45 -22.56
CA LEU A 59 14.14 -1.01 -23.49
C LEU A 59 13.45 -1.86 -24.54
N SER A 60 13.81 -1.64 -25.80
CA SER A 60 13.30 -2.40 -26.96
C SER A 60 14.42 -2.66 -27.96
N GLY A 61 14.19 -3.60 -28.87
CA GLY A 61 15.22 -4.09 -29.78
C GLY A 61 15.89 -5.35 -29.24
N ALA A 62 16.01 -6.36 -30.09
CA ALA A 62 16.50 -7.67 -29.67
C ALA A 62 17.98 -7.60 -29.27
N ALA A 63 18.27 -7.86 -28.00
CA ALA A 63 19.63 -7.88 -27.49
C ALA A 63 19.79 -8.81 -26.29
N SER A 64 21.00 -9.35 -26.15
CA SER A 64 21.39 -10.17 -25.01
C SER A 64 22.44 -9.48 -24.15
N GLY A 65 22.43 -9.77 -22.85
CA GLY A 65 23.42 -9.23 -21.93
C GLY A 65 23.29 -7.72 -21.69
N VAL A 66 22.06 -7.21 -21.64
CA VAL A 66 21.73 -5.81 -21.39
C VAL A 66 21.89 -5.49 -19.91
N SER A 67 22.55 -4.38 -19.58
CA SER A 67 22.69 -3.84 -18.23
C SER A 67 22.39 -2.35 -18.21
N VAL A 68 21.87 -1.86 -17.10
CA VAL A 68 21.81 -0.43 -16.81
C VAL A 68 22.72 -0.15 -15.63
N VAL A 69 23.58 0.85 -15.77
CA VAL A 69 24.56 1.23 -14.74
C VAL A 69 24.53 2.72 -14.49
N ILE A 70 24.86 3.13 -13.25
CA ILE A 70 25.03 4.53 -12.90
C ILE A 70 26.35 5.01 -13.50
N GLN A 71 26.27 5.84 -14.54
CA GLN A 71 27.43 6.44 -15.21
C GLN A 71 27.90 7.70 -14.47
N LYS A 72 26.95 8.53 -14.02
CA LYS A 72 27.19 9.71 -13.20
C LYS A 72 26.19 9.73 -12.03
N PRO A 73 26.65 9.61 -10.78
CA PRO A 73 25.76 9.69 -9.62
C PRO A 73 25.20 11.11 -9.43
N ILE A 74 24.07 11.21 -8.73
CA ILE A 74 23.52 12.48 -8.25
C ILE A 74 24.02 12.70 -6.82
N PRO A 75 24.81 13.74 -6.51
CA PRO A 75 25.47 13.85 -5.19
C PRO A 75 24.50 13.80 -3.99
N VAL A 76 23.32 14.41 -4.15
CA VAL A 76 22.31 14.56 -3.09
C VAL A 76 21.23 13.48 -3.09
N ALA A 77 21.33 12.47 -3.96
CA ALA A 77 20.35 11.41 -4.06
C ALA A 77 21.02 10.04 -4.22
N ASP A 78 20.32 8.99 -3.78
CA ASP A 78 20.75 7.62 -4.03
C ASP A 78 19.86 7.02 -5.12
N ILE A 79 20.48 6.31 -6.06
CA ILE A 79 19.79 5.68 -7.19
C ILE A 79 19.73 4.19 -6.96
N THR A 80 18.53 3.61 -7.00
CA THR A 80 18.32 2.16 -6.96
C THR A 80 17.70 1.71 -8.28
N LEU A 81 18.30 0.70 -8.89
CA LEU A 81 17.86 0.13 -10.16
C LEU A 81 17.16 -1.20 -9.91
N TYR A 82 16.03 -1.42 -10.57
CA TYR A 82 15.30 -2.68 -10.53
C TYR A 82 15.00 -3.13 -11.96
N ARG A 83 15.05 -4.44 -12.21
CA ARG A 83 14.42 -5.03 -13.39
C ARG A 83 12.98 -5.37 -13.06
N GLU A 84 12.04 -4.93 -13.89
CA GLU A 84 10.66 -5.41 -13.79
C GLU A 84 10.58 -6.89 -14.18
N GLY A 85 10.01 -7.69 -13.28
CA GLY A 85 9.49 -9.02 -13.61
C GLY A 85 8.02 -8.94 -14.00
N TYR A 86 7.49 -10.05 -14.50
CA TYR A 86 6.10 -10.12 -14.99
C TYR A 86 5.31 -11.18 -14.24
N TYR A 87 4.05 -10.87 -13.97
CA TYR A 87 3.04 -11.77 -13.48
C TYR A 87 2.01 -12.04 -14.58
N ASP A 88 1.63 -13.30 -14.77
CA ASP A 88 0.69 -13.73 -15.80
C ASP A 88 -0.75 -13.74 -15.28
N VAL A 89 -1.57 -12.82 -15.79
CA VAL A 89 -3.01 -12.74 -15.54
C VAL A 89 -3.75 -13.58 -16.58
N GLY A 90 -4.47 -14.60 -16.13
CA GLY A 90 -5.29 -15.45 -16.99
C GLY A 90 -6.64 -14.81 -17.29
N THR A 91 -7.44 -14.57 -16.26
CA THR A 91 -8.74 -13.89 -16.36
C THR A 91 -8.63 -12.54 -15.67
N PRO A 92 -8.98 -11.41 -16.31
CA PRO A 92 -8.86 -10.09 -15.68
C PRO A 92 -9.68 -9.99 -14.40
N SER A 93 -9.23 -9.16 -13.45
CA SER A 93 -9.97 -8.88 -12.22
C SER A 93 -11.34 -8.26 -12.50
N ASN A 94 -11.37 -7.26 -13.39
CA ASN A 94 -12.58 -6.60 -13.87
C ASN A 94 -12.39 -6.09 -15.32
N SER A 95 -13.31 -5.25 -15.80
CA SER A 95 -13.26 -4.66 -17.15
C SER A 95 -12.17 -3.60 -17.36
N GLU A 96 -11.49 -3.15 -16.30
CA GLU A 96 -10.37 -2.19 -16.39
C GLU A 96 -9.02 -2.90 -16.56
N GLY A 97 -8.98 -4.18 -16.20
CA GLY A 97 -7.82 -5.03 -16.39
C GLY A 97 -7.81 -5.78 -17.72
N ALA A 98 -6.80 -6.62 -17.89
CA ALA A 98 -6.63 -7.43 -19.10
C ALA A 98 -5.82 -8.70 -18.81
N SER A 99 -6.03 -9.75 -19.61
CA SER A 99 -5.21 -10.96 -19.57
C SER A 99 -3.81 -10.70 -20.13
N GLY A 100 -2.87 -11.56 -19.76
CA GLY A 100 -1.47 -11.59 -20.22
C GLY A 100 -0.49 -11.12 -19.16
N ARG A 101 0.74 -10.81 -19.59
CA ARG A 101 1.81 -10.35 -18.69
C ARG A 101 1.57 -8.93 -18.22
N TRP A 102 1.68 -8.73 -16.92
CA TRP A 102 1.68 -7.43 -16.24
C TRP A 102 2.97 -7.24 -15.45
N PRO A 103 3.58 -6.05 -15.49
CA PRO A 103 4.72 -5.75 -14.64
C PRO A 103 4.25 -5.61 -13.19
N ASP A 104 4.91 -6.28 -12.25
CA ASP A 104 4.63 -6.10 -10.83
C ASP A 104 5.86 -6.34 -9.94
N PRO A 105 6.54 -7.51 -9.93
CA PRO A 105 7.70 -7.71 -9.07
C PRO A 105 8.90 -6.86 -9.53
N LEU A 106 9.54 -6.16 -8.61
CA LEU A 106 10.73 -5.35 -8.86
C LEU A 106 11.98 -6.04 -8.32
N ILE A 107 12.74 -6.69 -9.21
CA ILE A 107 13.95 -7.41 -8.84
C ILE A 107 15.09 -6.38 -8.74
N PRO A 108 15.63 -6.09 -7.54
CA PRO A 108 16.65 -5.06 -7.38
C PRO A 108 17.96 -5.46 -8.04
N ASP A 109 18.79 -4.50 -8.43
CA ASP A 109 20.17 -4.79 -8.82
C ASP A 109 21.03 -5.18 -7.61
N VAL A 110 20.94 -4.37 -6.57
CA VAL A 110 21.51 -4.63 -5.25
C VAL A 110 20.38 -4.45 -4.26
N ASP A 111 20.10 -5.47 -3.43
CA ASP A 111 19.02 -5.37 -2.45
C ASP A 111 19.44 -4.51 -1.26
N THR A 112 18.48 -3.78 -0.67
CA THR A 112 18.71 -2.84 0.43
C THR A 112 18.86 -3.54 1.79
N TYR A 113 18.60 -4.84 1.88
CA TYR A 113 18.56 -5.59 3.14
C TYR A 113 19.91 -6.23 3.49
N ALA A 114 20.50 -6.94 2.54
CA ALA A 114 21.77 -7.65 2.67
C ALA A 114 22.89 -6.97 1.85
N GLY A 115 22.56 -6.01 0.98
CA GLY A 115 23.54 -5.37 0.10
C GLY A 115 24.10 -6.32 -0.96
N GLU A 116 23.38 -7.39 -1.29
CA GLU A 116 23.85 -8.40 -2.23
C GLU A 116 23.46 -8.03 -3.67
N LYS A 117 24.38 -8.24 -4.61
CA LYS A 117 24.06 -8.21 -6.04
C LYS A 117 23.06 -9.32 -6.37
N ARG A 118 21.99 -8.97 -7.07
CA ARG A 118 20.91 -9.87 -7.48
C ARG A 118 20.88 -10.02 -9.01
N THR A 119 19.94 -10.81 -9.52
CA THR A 119 19.84 -11.18 -10.94
C THR A 119 19.05 -10.19 -11.80
N ALA A 120 18.94 -8.93 -11.38
CA ALA A 120 18.35 -7.89 -12.22
C ALA A 120 19.14 -7.72 -13.53
N PHE A 121 20.47 -7.68 -13.44
CA PHE A 121 21.36 -7.49 -14.57
C PHE A 121 22.53 -8.51 -14.61
N PRO A 122 23.05 -8.84 -15.81
CA PRO A 122 22.49 -8.50 -17.11
C PRO A 122 21.22 -9.32 -17.43
N PHE A 123 20.42 -8.88 -18.40
CA PHE A 123 19.27 -9.62 -18.91
C PHE A 123 19.08 -9.47 -20.42
N ASP A 124 18.17 -10.26 -21.00
CA ASP A 124 17.89 -10.24 -22.43
C ASP A 124 16.59 -9.47 -22.74
N VAL A 125 16.63 -8.66 -23.80
CA VAL A 125 15.46 -7.98 -24.38
C VAL A 125 15.04 -8.79 -25.62
N PRO A 126 13.89 -9.49 -25.61
CA PRO A 126 13.46 -10.27 -26.76
C PRO A 126 13.05 -9.42 -27.96
N ALA A 127 13.09 -10.03 -29.14
CA ALA A 127 12.52 -9.41 -30.33
C ALA A 127 11.01 -9.16 -30.16
N ASN A 128 10.55 -7.97 -30.56
CA ASN A 128 9.15 -7.54 -30.50
C ASN A 128 8.56 -7.45 -29.08
N GLU A 129 9.40 -7.40 -28.05
CA GLU A 129 8.97 -7.11 -26.68
C GLU A 129 9.79 -5.96 -26.08
N SER A 130 9.16 -5.25 -25.15
CA SER A 130 9.80 -4.29 -24.27
C SER A 130 10.22 -4.96 -22.96
N ARG A 131 11.29 -4.46 -22.34
CA ARG A 131 11.68 -4.73 -20.96
C ARG A 131 11.89 -3.41 -20.24
N VAL A 132 11.62 -3.39 -18.94
CA VAL A 132 11.65 -2.14 -18.18
C VAL A 132 12.63 -2.24 -17.04
N VAL A 133 13.36 -1.14 -16.86
CA VAL A 133 14.14 -0.88 -15.66
C VAL A 133 13.44 0.21 -14.87
N TRP A 134 12.98 -0.12 -13.67
CA TRP A 134 12.45 0.86 -12.72
C TRP A 134 13.62 1.51 -11.98
N VAL A 135 13.58 2.82 -11.83
CA VAL A 135 14.64 3.62 -11.20
C VAL A 135 14.03 4.42 -10.06
N ASP A 136 14.41 4.11 -8.82
CA ASP A 136 14.09 4.96 -7.67
C ASP A 136 15.23 5.99 -7.48
N VAL A 137 14.90 7.29 -7.43
CA VAL A 137 15.84 8.37 -7.07
C VAL A 137 15.45 8.93 -5.70
N ARG A 138 16.15 8.50 -4.65
CA ARG A 138 15.88 8.94 -3.26
C ARG A 138 16.67 10.17 -2.91
N VAL A 139 16.01 11.31 -2.73
CA VAL A 139 16.63 12.55 -2.25
C VAL A 139 16.98 12.42 -0.77
N LYS A 140 18.21 12.73 -0.40
CA LYS A 140 18.67 12.70 0.99
C LYS A 140 17.89 13.73 1.83
N ALA A 141 17.64 13.41 3.09
CA ALA A 141 16.91 14.31 4.00
C ALA A 141 17.59 15.66 4.24
N ASP A 142 18.92 15.73 4.08
CA ASP A 142 19.74 16.92 4.23
C ASP A 142 20.18 17.54 2.89
N ALA A 143 19.60 17.10 1.77
CA ALA A 143 19.90 17.61 0.44
C ALA A 143 19.65 19.11 0.36
N ALA A 144 20.63 19.90 -0.08
CA ALA A 144 20.39 21.32 -0.33
C ALA A 144 19.42 21.51 -1.52
N PRO A 145 18.44 22.44 -1.43
CA PRO A 145 17.57 22.76 -2.56
C PRO A 145 18.37 23.23 -3.78
N GLY A 146 17.89 22.93 -4.98
CA GLY A 146 18.49 23.34 -6.25
C GLY A 146 18.56 22.25 -7.30
N ASP A 147 19.24 22.54 -8.40
CA ASP A 147 19.32 21.67 -9.58
C ASP A 147 20.55 20.76 -9.57
N TYR A 148 20.32 19.49 -9.87
CA TYR A 148 21.33 18.45 -9.93
C TYR A 148 21.18 17.64 -11.22
N ALA A 149 22.27 16.99 -11.62
CA ALA A 149 22.30 16.16 -12.81
C ALA A 149 23.02 14.83 -12.57
N GLY A 150 22.43 13.75 -13.06
CA GLY A 150 23.00 12.40 -13.09
C GLY A 150 22.88 11.78 -14.48
N GLU A 151 23.48 10.61 -14.67
CA GLU A 151 23.44 9.88 -15.94
C GLU A 151 23.44 8.37 -15.69
N LEU A 152 22.58 7.65 -16.43
CA LEU A 152 22.58 6.19 -16.51
C LEU A 152 23.07 5.75 -17.89
N ALA A 153 23.82 4.65 -17.96
CA ALA A 153 24.26 4.06 -19.22
C ALA A 153 23.54 2.73 -19.47
N ILE A 154 22.99 2.58 -20.67
CA ILE A 154 22.49 1.31 -21.20
C ILE A 154 23.66 0.62 -21.88
N GLN A 155 24.05 -0.53 -21.36
CA GLN A 155 25.17 -1.33 -21.85
C GLN A 155 24.67 -2.63 -22.45
N VAL A 156 25.24 -3.02 -23.59
CA VAL A 156 25.05 -4.35 -24.21
C VAL A 156 26.42 -5.02 -24.28
N ALA A 157 26.55 -6.18 -23.63
CA ALA A 157 27.82 -6.89 -23.51
C ALA A 157 28.98 -5.98 -23.04
N GLY A 158 28.70 -5.10 -22.07
CA GLY A 158 29.67 -4.15 -21.51
C GLY A 158 29.97 -2.91 -22.35
N THR A 159 29.38 -2.77 -23.54
CA THR A 159 29.54 -1.57 -24.39
C THR A 159 28.33 -0.65 -24.26
N THR A 160 28.56 0.60 -23.88
CA THR A 160 27.52 1.63 -23.80
C THR A 160 26.88 1.88 -25.16
N GLN A 161 25.57 1.69 -25.26
CA GLN A 161 24.76 1.94 -26.45
C GLN A 161 24.11 3.32 -26.39
N GLN A 162 23.54 3.66 -25.23
CA GLN A 162 22.80 4.90 -25.00
C GLN A 162 23.04 5.39 -23.56
N THR A 163 23.06 6.70 -23.37
CA THR A 163 23.07 7.34 -22.05
C THR A 163 21.73 8.02 -21.83
N ILE A 164 21.18 7.92 -20.62
CA ILE A 164 19.95 8.57 -20.17
C ILE A 164 20.33 9.65 -19.17
N PRO A 165 20.26 10.94 -19.54
CA PRO A 165 20.45 12.04 -18.62
C PRO A 165 19.30 12.13 -17.61
N ILE A 166 19.62 12.49 -16.37
CA ILE A 166 18.66 12.79 -15.31
C ILE A 166 18.86 14.24 -14.89
N SER A 167 17.82 15.07 -14.96
CA SER A 167 17.78 16.36 -14.28
C SER A 167 16.87 16.27 -13.07
N LEU A 168 17.37 16.64 -11.89
CA LEU A 168 16.64 16.64 -10.63
C LEU A 168 16.60 18.06 -10.06
N HIS A 169 15.41 18.57 -9.80
CA HIS A 169 15.21 19.77 -9.00
C HIS A 169 14.78 19.38 -7.58
N VAL A 170 15.59 19.74 -6.58
CA VAL A 170 15.26 19.53 -5.16
C VAL A 170 14.60 20.79 -4.61
N GLY A 171 13.35 20.67 -4.15
CA GLY A 171 12.56 21.79 -3.64
C GLY A 171 13.00 22.30 -2.27
N THR A 172 12.47 23.46 -1.85
CA THR A 172 12.80 24.10 -0.56
C THR A 172 12.09 23.51 0.67
N PHE A 173 11.57 22.29 0.59
CA PHE A 173 10.78 21.65 1.64
C PHE A 173 11.16 20.17 1.78
N SER A 174 10.75 19.56 2.89
CA SER A 174 11.06 18.16 3.23
C SER A 174 9.80 17.40 3.58
N LEU A 175 9.76 16.12 3.19
CA LEU A 175 8.74 15.19 3.68
C LEU A 175 9.17 14.58 5.01
N PRO A 176 8.24 14.28 5.93
CA PRO A 176 8.56 13.58 7.17
C PRO A 176 9.02 12.14 6.88
N SER A 177 9.86 11.55 7.74
CA SER A 177 10.26 10.13 7.58
C SER A 177 9.13 9.16 7.91
N THR A 178 8.26 9.53 8.84
CA THR A 178 7.05 8.78 9.19
C THR A 178 5.86 9.44 8.50
N ALA A 179 5.07 8.66 7.75
CA ALA A 179 3.86 9.16 7.11
C ALA A 179 2.88 9.74 8.15
N THR A 180 2.25 10.85 7.83
CA THR A 180 1.24 11.51 8.66
C THR A 180 -0.14 10.89 8.48
N LEU A 181 -0.44 10.34 7.29
CA LEU A 181 -1.54 9.40 7.10
C LEU A 181 -1.17 8.06 7.74
N LYS A 182 -1.91 7.65 8.77
CA LYS A 182 -1.65 6.37 9.43
C LYS A 182 -2.00 5.22 8.49
N SER A 183 -1.34 4.08 8.67
CA SER A 183 -1.67 2.86 7.94
C SER A 183 -1.65 1.64 8.86
N ALA A 184 -2.53 0.70 8.60
CA ALA A 184 -2.59 -0.59 9.27
C ALA A 184 -2.80 -1.70 8.24
N PHE A 185 -1.69 -2.26 7.76
CA PHE A 185 -1.70 -3.31 6.75
C PHE A 185 -1.44 -4.65 7.44
N GLY A 186 -2.24 -5.67 7.10
CA GLY A 186 -2.07 -7.02 7.63
C GLY A 186 -0.83 -7.72 7.07
N MET A 187 -0.30 -8.66 7.84
CA MET A 187 0.69 -9.64 7.40
C MET A 187 0.36 -10.99 8.03
N GLY A 188 0.38 -12.07 7.25
CA GLY A 188 0.16 -13.41 7.75
C GLY A 188 1.39 -13.97 8.47
N TRP A 189 1.25 -14.35 9.73
CA TRP A 189 2.34 -14.89 10.58
C TRP A 189 3.23 -15.95 9.94
N SER A 190 2.62 -16.95 9.32
CA SER A 190 3.33 -18.06 8.67
C SER A 190 3.66 -17.78 7.21
N ALA A 191 3.07 -16.75 6.59
CA ALA A 191 3.10 -16.58 5.15
C ALA A 191 4.52 -16.32 4.61
N PRO A 192 5.35 -15.39 5.17
CA PRO A 192 6.75 -15.26 4.77
C PRO A 192 7.54 -16.56 4.94
N CYS A 193 7.28 -17.29 6.03
CA CYS A 193 7.97 -18.54 6.33
C CYS A 193 7.67 -19.61 5.30
N LEU A 194 6.39 -19.85 5.06
CA LEU A 194 5.89 -20.84 4.12
C LEU A 194 6.39 -20.52 2.71
N ALA A 195 6.28 -19.26 2.29
CA ALA A 195 6.70 -18.83 0.97
C ALA A 195 8.21 -19.03 0.76
N HIS A 196 9.04 -18.73 1.76
CA HIS A 196 10.50 -18.84 1.64
C HIS A 196 11.04 -20.26 1.87
N THR A 197 10.41 -21.05 2.73
CA THR A 197 10.97 -22.34 3.20
C THR A 197 10.14 -23.56 2.84
N GLY A 198 8.87 -23.37 2.46
CA GLY A 198 7.90 -24.46 2.28
C GLY A 198 7.40 -25.07 3.59
N GLN A 199 7.60 -24.40 4.73
CA GLN A 199 7.19 -24.88 6.06
C GLN A 199 6.16 -23.95 6.68
N ASP A 200 5.05 -24.53 7.17
CA ASP A 200 3.95 -23.77 7.80
C ASP A 200 4.34 -23.17 9.17
N SER A 201 5.38 -23.71 9.80
CA SER A 201 5.91 -23.22 11.07
C SER A 201 7.40 -22.93 10.97
N CYS A 202 7.76 -21.72 11.38
CA CYS A 202 9.16 -21.32 11.53
C CYS A 202 9.87 -21.95 12.72
N ASP A 203 9.15 -22.69 13.57
CA ASP A 203 9.62 -23.19 14.85
C ASP A 203 10.30 -24.57 14.71
N THR A 204 9.85 -25.43 13.79
CA THR A 204 10.20 -26.85 13.82
C THR A 204 11.17 -27.35 12.76
N SER A 205 11.71 -26.48 11.90
CA SER A 205 12.76 -26.85 10.94
C SER A 205 13.62 -25.67 10.46
N TRP A 206 13.33 -24.46 10.93
CA TRP A 206 14.12 -23.26 10.70
C TRP A 206 14.65 -22.69 12.01
N ASN A 207 15.74 -21.96 11.91
CA ASN A 207 16.23 -21.14 13.01
C ASN A 207 15.19 -20.02 13.25
N GLU A 208 14.51 -20.01 14.40
CA GLU A 208 13.52 -19.01 14.80
C GLU A 208 14.04 -17.58 14.57
N GLU A 209 15.32 -17.35 14.85
CA GLU A 209 15.98 -16.05 14.64
C GLU A 209 15.99 -15.65 13.16
N LYS A 210 16.21 -16.60 12.26
CA LYS A 210 16.19 -16.33 10.83
C LYS A 210 14.77 -15.93 10.41
N ALA A 211 13.72 -16.55 10.98
CA ALA A 211 12.30 -16.25 10.69
C ALA A 211 11.90 -14.88 11.17
N ASN A 212 12.36 -14.53 12.37
CA ASN A 212 12.14 -13.22 12.92
C ASN A 212 12.85 -12.14 12.11
N THR A 213 14.10 -12.39 11.72
CA THR A 213 14.85 -11.52 10.81
C THR A 213 14.11 -11.36 9.48
N LEU A 214 13.59 -12.43 8.88
CA LEU A 214 12.83 -12.36 7.64
C LEU A 214 11.58 -11.50 7.79
N ARG A 215 10.74 -11.75 8.82
CA ARG A 215 9.55 -10.92 9.09
C ARG A 215 9.89 -9.45 9.33
N SER A 216 10.96 -9.19 10.07
CA SER A 216 11.45 -7.82 10.32
C SER A 216 11.78 -7.08 9.02
N ARG A 217 12.22 -7.79 7.97
CA ARG A 217 12.48 -7.20 6.64
C ARG A 217 11.19 -6.83 5.91
N TYR A 218 10.09 -7.57 6.10
CA TYR A 218 8.78 -7.18 5.57
C TYR A 218 8.28 -5.91 6.27
N LEU A 219 8.42 -5.82 7.61
CA LEU A 219 8.11 -4.60 8.37
C LEU A 219 8.93 -3.40 7.89
N ARG A 220 10.25 -3.58 7.74
CA ARG A 220 11.15 -2.58 7.15
C ARG A 220 10.67 -2.18 5.76
N SER A 221 10.34 -3.16 4.91
CA SER A 221 9.92 -2.89 3.53
C SER A 221 8.67 -2.02 3.48
N GLY A 222 7.70 -2.23 4.38
CA GLY A 222 6.56 -1.32 4.54
C GLY A 222 7.00 0.12 4.82
N LEU A 223 7.88 0.32 5.81
CA LEU A 223 8.38 1.65 6.18
C LEU A 223 9.24 2.30 5.08
N ASP A 224 10.03 1.51 4.36
CA ASP A 224 10.79 1.93 3.18
C ASP A 224 9.86 2.36 2.02
N HIS A 225 8.56 2.03 2.10
CA HIS A 225 7.49 2.45 1.21
C HIS A 225 6.42 3.30 1.92
N ARG A 226 6.77 3.89 3.08
CA ARG A 226 5.96 4.85 3.84
C ARG A 226 4.59 4.33 4.29
N PHE A 227 4.41 3.02 4.42
CA PHE A 227 3.24 2.43 5.05
C PHE A 227 3.61 1.50 6.20
N THR A 228 2.64 1.19 7.05
CA THR A 228 2.83 0.38 8.24
C THR A 228 2.13 -0.96 8.08
N ILE A 229 2.92 -2.02 8.18
CA ILE A 229 2.38 -3.34 8.51
C ILE A 229 2.15 -3.35 10.02
N SER A 230 0.89 -3.27 10.45
CA SER A 230 0.51 -3.14 11.87
C SER A 230 0.60 -4.47 12.61
N ASP A 231 0.48 -5.55 11.86
CA ASP A 231 0.46 -6.92 12.36
C ASP A 231 1.88 -7.44 12.27
N SER A 232 2.65 -7.10 13.30
CA SER A 232 4.00 -7.67 13.44
C SER A 232 3.96 -9.13 13.85
N ASP A 233 2.80 -9.64 14.28
CA ASP A 233 2.52 -10.98 14.87
C ASP A 233 3.38 -11.35 16.10
N PHE A 234 4.28 -10.45 16.48
CA PHE A 234 5.05 -10.50 17.69
C PHE A 234 4.26 -9.79 18.78
N GLN A 235 3.76 -10.55 19.74
CA GLN A 235 3.13 -10.01 20.94
C GLN A 235 4.21 -9.61 21.95
N PRO A 236 4.08 -8.48 22.64
CA PRO A 236 4.30 -8.54 24.08
C PRO A 236 3.03 -9.12 24.76
N PRO A 237 3.08 -9.77 25.95
CA PRO A 237 3.94 -9.34 27.04
C PRO A 237 4.56 -10.43 27.97
N LEU A 238 5.69 -10.03 28.57
CA LEU A 238 6.46 -10.56 29.71
C LEU A 238 7.18 -11.92 29.56
N GLY A 239 8.50 -11.88 29.80
CA GLY A 239 9.37 -13.05 29.86
C GLY A 239 10.08 -13.31 28.53
N ALA A 240 10.32 -14.59 28.21
CA ALA A 240 11.04 -15.00 27.00
C ALA A 240 10.34 -14.58 25.68
N SER A 241 9.06 -14.23 25.72
CA SER A 241 8.26 -13.79 24.56
C SER A 241 8.54 -12.34 24.13
N ALA A 242 9.12 -11.50 24.99
CA ALA A 242 9.42 -10.11 24.65
C ALA A 242 10.69 -9.97 23.79
N ALA A 243 11.68 -10.85 23.96
CA ALA A 243 12.98 -10.70 23.30
C ALA A 243 12.91 -10.68 21.76
N PRO A 244 12.12 -11.54 21.09
CA PRO A 244 11.92 -11.44 19.64
C PRO A 244 11.29 -10.10 19.22
N TYR A 245 10.27 -9.63 19.93
CA TYR A 245 9.64 -8.33 19.66
C TYR A 245 10.63 -7.18 19.85
N GLU A 246 11.38 -7.17 20.95
CA GLU A 246 12.38 -6.15 21.28
C GLU A 246 13.54 -6.13 20.28
N THR A 247 13.91 -7.27 19.73
CA THR A 247 15.00 -7.37 18.75
C THR A 247 14.53 -7.01 17.34
N HIS A 248 13.36 -7.51 16.92
CA HIS A 248 12.95 -7.52 15.51
C HIS A 248 11.85 -6.53 15.15
N VAL A 249 11.12 -5.97 16.14
CA VAL A 249 10.00 -5.05 15.92
C VAL A 249 10.23 -3.69 16.56
N MET A 250 10.70 -3.67 17.82
CA MET A 250 10.91 -2.41 18.55
C MET A 250 11.79 -1.39 17.84
N PRO A 251 12.82 -1.76 17.06
CA PRO A 251 13.55 -0.76 16.28
C PRO A 251 12.65 0.05 15.33
N TYR A 252 11.66 -0.59 14.71
CA TYR A 252 10.69 0.06 13.81
C TYR A 252 9.56 0.77 14.57
N VAL A 253 9.28 0.36 15.80
CA VAL A 253 8.36 1.10 16.70
C VAL A 253 9.02 2.39 17.18
N ALA A 254 10.30 2.33 17.58
CA ALA A 254 11.06 3.44 18.15
C ALA A 254 11.67 4.39 17.11
N GLY A 255 11.73 3.99 15.84
CA GLY A 255 12.36 4.78 14.77
C GLY A 255 13.89 4.65 14.75
N THR A 256 14.42 3.59 15.34
CA THR A 256 15.85 3.27 15.34
C THR A 256 16.20 2.15 14.37
N GLY A 257 15.21 1.60 13.66
CA GLY A 257 15.39 0.57 12.64
C GLY A 257 16.14 1.10 11.42
N ASP A 258 16.91 0.21 10.79
CA ASP A 258 17.62 0.49 9.54
C ASP A 258 16.61 0.55 8.39
N THR A 259 16.08 1.74 8.13
CA THR A 259 15.09 2.04 7.09
C THR A 259 15.67 3.06 6.11
N LEU A 260 15.11 3.15 4.90
CA LEU A 260 15.48 4.16 3.91
C LEU A 260 15.24 5.59 4.41
N PHE A 261 14.30 5.79 5.33
CA PHE A 261 13.97 7.09 5.90
C PHE A 261 14.35 7.11 7.38
N ALA A 262 15.47 7.75 7.71
CA ALA A 262 15.97 7.79 9.09
C ALA A 262 14.89 8.31 10.05
N GLY A 263 14.60 7.55 11.11
CA GLY A 263 13.57 7.89 12.09
C GLY A 263 12.15 7.42 11.74
N ALA A 264 11.95 6.72 10.62
CA ALA A 264 10.63 6.19 10.25
C ALA A 264 10.11 5.20 11.30
N GLN A 265 8.82 5.37 11.65
CA GLN A 265 8.15 4.61 12.69
C GLN A 265 6.86 3.96 12.17
N LEU A 266 6.52 2.80 12.72
CA LEU A 266 5.18 2.22 12.52
C LEU A 266 4.12 3.22 13.02
N THR A 267 3.15 3.60 12.18
CA THR A 267 2.11 4.59 12.53
C THR A 267 0.95 3.99 13.33
N ALA A 268 0.74 2.68 13.20
CA ALA A 268 -0.27 1.91 13.91
C ALA A 268 0.27 0.54 14.31
N ILE A 269 -0.07 0.08 15.51
CA ILE A 269 0.39 -1.20 16.06
C ILE A 269 -0.82 -1.92 16.63
N ARG A 270 -1.16 -3.07 16.03
CA ARG A 270 -2.35 -3.83 16.41
C ARG A 270 -2.10 -4.63 17.68
N LEU A 271 -3.01 -4.46 18.64
CA LEU A 271 -3.16 -5.31 19.81
C LEU A 271 -3.72 -6.66 19.37
N ASP A 272 -2.86 -7.68 19.32
CA ASP A 272 -3.28 -9.06 19.06
C ASP A 272 -3.22 -9.89 20.35
N GLY A 273 -4.19 -9.58 21.20
CA GLY A 273 -4.32 -10.12 22.55
C GLY A 273 -5.77 -10.42 22.90
N SER A 274 -5.95 -11.12 24.02
CA SER A 274 -7.26 -11.35 24.61
C SER A 274 -7.45 -10.46 25.84
N GLY A 275 -8.65 -10.44 26.41
CA GLY A 275 -8.95 -9.65 27.62
C GLY A 275 -7.91 -9.80 28.75
N SER A 276 -7.25 -10.97 28.88
CA SER A 276 -6.24 -11.21 29.91
C SER A 276 -4.88 -10.55 29.66
N THR A 277 -4.55 -10.19 28.41
CA THR A 277 -3.25 -9.59 28.04
C THR A 277 -3.32 -8.09 27.78
N LEU A 278 -4.52 -7.50 27.74
CA LEU A 278 -4.72 -6.05 27.49
C LEU A 278 -3.91 -5.18 28.45
N SER A 279 -3.99 -5.43 29.76
CA SER A 279 -3.35 -4.60 30.78
C SER A 279 -1.84 -4.57 30.68
N SER A 280 -1.21 -5.73 30.48
CA SER A 280 0.24 -5.85 30.36
C SER A 280 0.75 -5.25 29.04
N TRP A 281 0.00 -5.40 27.95
CA TRP A 281 0.35 -4.80 26.67
C TRP A 281 0.27 -3.28 26.70
N ILE A 282 -0.83 -2.73 27.23
CA ILE A 282 -1.02 -1.29 27.41
C ILE A 282 0.07 -0.71 28.31
N SER A 283 0.39 -1.39 29.42
CA SER A 283 1.45 -0.95 30.34
C SER A 283 2.81 -0.92 29.65
N TYR A 284 3.12 -1.95 28.84
CA TYR A 284 4.35 -2.01 28.06
C TYR A 284 4.41 -0.89 27.00
N ALA A 285 3.35 -0.70 26.22
CA ALA A 285 3.26 0.33 25.20
C ALA A 285 3.44 1.75 25.77
N LYS A 286 2.89 2.01 26.97
CA LYS A 286 3.12 3.27 27.69
C LYS A 286 4.55 3.42 28.16
N ALA A 287 5.14 2.36 28.73
CA ALA A 287 6.52 2.38 29.19
C ALA A 287 7.53 2.61 28.05
N GLN A 288 7.22 2.09 26.86
CA GLN A 288 8.05 2.23 25.66
C GLN A 288 7.66 3.43 24.76
N GLY A 289 6.63 4.20 25.13
CA GLY A 289 6.27 5.44 24.43
C GLY A 289 5.61 5.27 23.06
N PHE A 290 4.79 4.23 22.87
CA PHE A 290 4.03 4.02 21.63
C PHE A 290 2.53 3.79 21.82
N PHE A 291 2.00 4.06 23.02
CA PHE A 291 0.60 3.85 23.37
C PHE A 291 -0.39 4.63 22.46
N ASP A 292 0.01 5.80 21.98
CA ASP A 292 -0.75 6.65 21.05
C ASP A 292 -0.90 6.03 19.63
N ARG A 293 -0.09 5.02 19.30
CA ARG A 293 -0.13 4.27 18.04
C ARG A 293 -0.75 2.88 18.19
N LEU A 294 -1.11 2.50 19.42
CA LEU A 294 -1.74 1.25 19.78
C LEU A 294 -3.24 1.22 19.45
N PHE A 295 -3.75 0.14 18.87
CA PHE A 295 -5.20 -0.05 18.69
C PHE A 295 -5.61 -1.52 18.84
N TYR A 296 -6.82 -1.78 19.33
CA TYR A 296 -7.40 -3.12 19.43
C TYR A 296 -8.43 -3.35 18.33
N TYR A 297 -8.38 -4.52 17.69
CA TYR A 297 -9.26 -4.87 16.58
C TYR A 297 -9.88 -6.28 16.74
N PRO A 298 -10.93 -6.41 17.59
CA PRO A 298 -11.48 -7.70 17.97
C PRO A 298 -12.64 -8.21 17.12
N VAL A 299 -13.31 -7.33 16.37
CA VAL A 299 -14.47 -7.66 15.55
C VAL A 299 -14.31 -7.01 14.19
N ASP A 300 -14.43 -7.84 13.18
CA ASP A 300 -14.26 -7.50 11.78
C ASP A 300 -15.61 -7.61 11.07
N GLU A 301 -15.97 -6.54 10.36
CA GLU A 301 -17.15 -6.41 9.49
C GLU A 301 -18.42 -7.06 10.06
N PRO A 302 -18.96 -6.57 11.19
CA PRO A 302 -20.12 -7.18 11.84
C PRO A 302 -21.40 -7.15 10.99
N GLY A 303 -21.48 -6.29 9.97
CA GLY A 303 -22.66 -6.11 9.12
C GLY A 303 -23.93 -5.94 9.96
N SER A 304 -24.98 -6.71 9.65
CA SER A 304 -26.23 -6.71 10.44
C SER A 304 -26.23 -7.68 11.64
N ASN A 305 -25.11 -8.31 11.98
CA ASN A 305 -25.07 -9.35 13.00
C ASN A 305 -25.05 -8.75 14.41
N ALA A 306 -26.23 -8.72 15.06
CA ALA A 306 -26.37 -8.20 16.42
C ALA A 306 -25.46 -8.89 17.46
N GLY A 307 -25.09 -10.14 17.27
CA GLY A 307 -24.17 -10.86 18.15
C GLY A 307 -22.73 -10.34 18.05
N GLN A 308 -22.26 -10.02 16.83
CA GLN A 308 -20.93 -9.43 16.64
C GLN A 308 -20.87 -8.00 17.20
N TRP A 309 -21.92 -7.19 17.01
CA TRP A 309 -22.02 -5.88 17.64
C TRP A 309 -22.04 -5.95 19.17
N SER A 310 -22.80 -6.89 19.75
CA SER A 310 -22.81 -7.11 21.20
C SER A 310 -21.43 -7.52 21.72
N ASN A 311 -20.70 -8.36 20.97
CA ASN A 311 -19.33 -8.71 21.31
C ASN A 311 -18.39 -7.50 21.21
N PHE A 312 -18.50 -6.68 20.15
CA PHE A 312 -17.69 -5.47 20.00
C PHE A 312 -17.84 -4.53 21.19
N ILE A 313 -19.09 -4.22 21.58
CA ILE A 313 -19.39 -3.36 22.74
C ILE A 313 -18.76 -3.94 24.01
N ALA A 314 -18.90 -5.25 24.24
CA ALA A 314 -18.30 -5.91 25.41
C ALA A 314 -16.76 -5.82 25.42
N GLN A 315 -16.11 -5.97 24.25
CA GLN A 315 -14.66 -5.85 24.12
C GLN A 315 -14.18 -4.40 24.29
N ALA A 316 -14.91 -3.42 23.74
CA ALA A 316 -14.63 -2.00 23.93
C ALA A 316 -14.67 -1.62 25.40
N GLN A 317 -15.74 -2.00 26.11
CA GLN A 317 -15.89 -1.74 27.54
C GLN A 317 -14.81 -2.42 28.38
N ALA A 318 -14.43 -3.67 28.04
CA ALA A 318 -13.33 -4.36 28.71
C ALA A 318 -11.99 -3.65 28.48
N LEU A 319 -11.72 -3.19 27.26
CA LEU A 319 -10.53 -2.41 26.93
C LEU A 319 -10.49 -1.08 27.69
N HIS A 320 -11.58 -0.32 27.69
CA HIS A 320 -11.65 0.98 28.36
C HIS A 320 -11.67 0.87 29.89
N ALA A 321 -12.11 -0.27 30.44
CA ALA A 321 -11.96 -0.57 31.87
C ALA A 321 -10.50 -0.79 32.27
N VAL A 322 -9.65 -1.28 31.35
CA VAL A 322 -8.20 -1.35 31.55
C VAL A 322 -7.57 0.03 31.38
N ASP A 323 -7.93 0.74 30.30
CA ASP A 323 -7.52 2.11 30.07
C ASP A 323 -8.50 2.90 29.18
N ALA A 324 -9.08 3.96 29.72
CA ALA A 324 -10.09 4.76 29.02
C ALA A 324 -9.59 5.50 27.76
N SER A 325 -8.26 5.59 27.58
CA SER A 325 -7.63 6.19 26.39
C SER A 325 -7.14 5.16 25.39
N ALA A 326 -7.27 3.86 25.66
CA ALA A 326 -6.94 2.82 24.69
C ALA A 326 -7.96 2.85 23.54
N ARG A 327 -7.47 2.67 22.31
CA ARG A 327 -8.27 2.83 21.09
C ARG A 327 -8.75 1.47 20.59
N ILE A 328 -10.03 1.37 20.25
CA ILE A 328 -10.62 0.23 19.54
C ILE A 328 -11.10 0.65 18.15
N ILE A 329 -10.80 -0.17 17.14
CA ILE A 329 -11.20 0.04 15.74
C ILE A 329 -12.31 -0.94 15.32
N ILE A 330 -13.15 -0.51 14.39
CA ILE A 330 -14.12 -1.38 13.72
C ILE A 330 -14.19 -1.11 12.22
N THR A 331 -14.23 -2.18 11.43
CA THR A 331 -14.47 -2.13 9.97
C THR A 331 -15.96 -2.09 9.66
N SER A 332 -16.59 -0.96 9.93
CA SER A 332 -18.01 -0.72 9.65
C SER A 332 -18.31 0.79 9.56
N ALA A 333 -19.47 1.12 9.01
CA ALA A 333 -19.93 2.50 8.90
C ALA A 333 -20.68 2.96 10.16
N ILE A 334 -20.68 4.27 10.44
CA ILE A 334 -21.34 4.84 11.63
C ILE A 334 -22.86 4.55 11.64
N GLN A 335 -23.47 4.50 10.46
CA GLN A 335 -24.88 4.18 10.28
C GLN A 335 -25.24 2.78 10.81
N GLU A 336 -24.35 1.79 10.66
CA GLU A 336 -24.57 0.45 11.19
C GLU A 336 -24.36 0.42 12.70
N ALA A 337 -23.31 1.07 13.20
CA ALA A 337 -23.06 1.20 14.63
C ALA A 337 -24.22 1.88 15.37
N ASP A 338 -24.80 2.93 14.80
CA ASP A 338 -25.98 3.63 15.35
C ASP A 338 -27.18 2.68 15.47
N GLY A 339 -27.43 1.86 14.44
CA GLY A 339 -28.50 0.85 14.44
C GLY A 339 -28.34 -0.22 15.53
N HIS A 340 -27.14 -0.35 16.10
CA HIS A 340 -26.79 -1.33 17.13
C HIS A 340 -26.38 -0.68 18.46
N SER A 341 -26.52 0.65 18.61
CA SER A 341 -26.12 1.41 19.81
C SER A 341 -24.65 1.23 20.19
N ALA A 342 -23.76 1.10 19.20
CA ALA A 342 -22.33 0.85 19.40
C ALA A 342 -21.45 2.09 19.19
N THR A 343 -22.00 3.19 18.65
CA THR A 343 -21.24 4.37 18.20
C THR A 343 -20.37 5.01 19.29
N ASP A 344 -20.84 5.00 20.54
CA ASP A 344 -20.08 5.58 21.66
C ASP A 344 -18.91 4.70 22.12
N ASP A 345 -18.95 3.39 21.83
CA ASP A 345 -17.91 2.42 22.14
C ASP A 345 -16.81 2.37 21.06
N VAL A 346 -16.96 3.07 19.93
CA VAL A 346 -15.97 3.13 18.84
C VAL A 346 -15.01 4.31 19.04
N ASP A 347 -13.70 4.04 18.96
CA ASP A 347 -12.67 5.09 18.90
C ASP A 347 -12.18 5.34 17.47
N ILE A 348 -12.12 4.30 16.64
CA ILE A 348 -11.71 4.41 15.24
C ILE A 348 -12.77 3.74 14.36
N PHE A 349 -13.46 4.53 13.55
CA PHE A 349 -14.28 3.99 12.46
C PHE A 349 -13.40 3.74 11.25
N CYS A 350 -13.58 2.59 10.60
CA CYS A 350 -12.87 2.24 9.39
C CYS A 350 -13.83 1.60 8.36
N PRO A 351 -14.83 2.33 7.84
CA PRO A 351 -15.69 1.84 6.76
C PRO A 351 -14.90 1.52 5.48
N VAL A 352 -15.44 0.64 4.65
CA VAL A 352 -14.97 0.48 3.28
C VAL A 352 -15.19 1.80 2.54
N ILE A 353 -14.26 2.19 1.66
CA ILE A 353 -14.33 3.48 0.96
C ILE A 353 -15.66 3.65 0.21
N ASN A 354 -16.21 2.56 -0.33
CA ASN A 354 -17.52 2.52 -0.98
C ASN A 354 -18.66 2.96 -0.06
N TYR A 355 -18.54 2.85 1.26
CA TYR A 355 -19.56 3.30 2.22
C TYR A 355 -19.35 4.73 2.69
N LEU A 356 -18.16 5.32 2.45
CA LEU A 356 -17.89 6.73 2.71
C LEU A 356 -18.28 7.62 1.55
N GLU A 357 -18.11 7.17 0.32
CA GLU A 357 -18.62 7.85 -0.86
C GLU A 357 -19.01 6.84 -1.93
N ASP A 358 -20.31 6.53 -2.03
CA ASP A 358 -20.80 5.56 -3.00
C ASP A 358 -21.30 6.18 -4.30
N LYS A 359 -21.27 5.39 -5.38
CA LYS A 359 -21.88 5.74 -6.65
C LYS A 359 -23.39 5.96 -6.49
N PRO A 360 -23.98 6.93 -7.21
CA PRO A 360 -25.43 7.13 -7.18
C PRO A 360 -26.18 5.94 -7.81
N GLY A 361 -27.40 5.70 -7.33
CA GLY A 361 -28.36 4.77 -7.94
C GLY A 361 -28.05 3.28 -7.72
N GLN A 362 -27.17 2.96 -6.76
CA GLN A 362 -26.84 1.57 -6.39
C GLN A 362 -27.80 1.00 -5.34
N GLY A 363 -28.57 1.84 -4.64
CA GLY A 363 -29.48 1.40 -3.58
C GLY A 363 -28.76 0.83 -2.36
N SER A 364 -27.48 1.16 -2.16
CA SER A 364 -26.64 0.69 -1.04
C SER A 364 -27.00 1.34 0.29
N GLY A 365 -27.63 2.53 0.26
CA GLY A 365 -27.84 3.38 1.43
C GLY A 365 -26.65 4.29 1.77
N TYR A 366 -25.59 4.25 0.96
CA TYR A 366 -24.36 5.05 1.12
C TYR A 366 -24.08 5.99 -0.06
N GLU A 367 -25.07 6.21 -0.92
CA GLU A 367 -24.98 7.03 -2.13
C GLU A 367 -24.47 8.46 -1.84
N GLY A 368 -23.43 8.87 -2.56
CA GLY A 368 -22.75 10.15 -2.39
C GLY A 368 -21.87 10.22 -1.15
N ASN A 369 -21.32 11.39 -0.88
CA ASN A 369 -20.35 11.59 0.20
C ASN A 369 -21.02 11.58 1.60
N GLN A 370 -20.67 10.59 2.42
CA GLN A 370 -21.15 10.35 3.78
C GLN A 370 -20.28 10.99 4.87
N ARG A 371 -19.15 11.63 4.53
CA ARG A 371 -18.12 12.08 5.48
C ARG A 371 -18.67 12.96 6.59
N SER A 372 -19.60 13.87 6.29
CA SER A 372 -20.19 14.78 7.28
C SER A 372 -20.99 14.08 8.39
N LYS A 373 -21.43 12.83 8.18
CA LYS A 373 -22.12 12.04 9.22
C LYS A 373 -21.23 11.72 10.42
N TYR A 374 -19.91 11.78 10.23
CA TYR A 374 -18.93 11.50 11.28
C TYR A 374 -18.54 12.74 12.10
N ASP A 375 -18.90 13.96 11.68
CA ASP A 375 -18.40 15.21 12.28
C ASP A 375 -18.77 15.36 13.76
N SER A 376 -20.03 15.08 14.10
CA SER A 376 -20.49 15.17 15.49
C SER A 376 -19.84 14.09 16.37
N TRP A 377 -19.60 12.91 15.82
CA TRP A 377 -18.92 11.83 16.52
C TRP A 377 -17.45 12.16 16.77
N LEU A 378 -16.73 12.63 15.73
CA LEU A 378 -15.32 13.07 15.83
C LEU A 378 -15.16 14.18 16.89
N ALA A 379 -16.06 15.16 16.91
CA ALA A 379 -16.03 16.24 17.89
C ALA A 379 -16.42 15.81 19.32
N GLY A 380 -17.08 14.65 19.48
CA GLY A 380 -17.64 14.20 20.75
C GLY A 380 -16.63 13.64 21.76
N LYS A 381 -15.48 13.14 21.29
CA LYS A 381 -14.42 12.58 22.15
C LYS A 381 -13.05 12.81 21.51
N ASN A 382 -12.13 13.37 22.29
CA ASN A 382 -10.74 13.54 21.85
C ASN A 382 -10.10 12.17 21.52
N GLY A 383 -9.38 12.11 20.41
CA GLY A 383 -8.70 10.89 19.96
C GLY A 383 -9.55 9.96 19.10
N ARG A 384 -10.80 10.34 18.77
CA ARG A 384 -11.58 9.67 17.73
C ARG A 384 -10.97 9.92 16.35
N GLU A 385 -10.90 8.87 15.54
CA GLU A 385 -10.27 8.90 14.22
C GLU A 385 -11.18 8.26 13.18
N LEU A 386 -11.23 8.84 11.97
CA LEU A 386 -11.90 8.22 10.84
C LEU A 386 -10.86 7.73 9.85
N TRP A 387 -10.82 6.42 9.69
CA TRP A 387 -10.01 5.72 8.70
C TRP A 387 -10.92 5.18 7.59
N ALA A 388 -10.33 4.62 6.54
CA ALA A 388 -11.07 3.81 5.58
C ALA A 388 -10.20 2.68 5.04
N TYR A 389 -10.83 1.72 4.37
CA TYR A 389 -10.11 0.67 3.67
C TYR A 389 -10.66 0.44 2.27
N GLN A 390 -9.80 -0.10 1.42
CA GLN A 390 -10.14 -0.65 0.12
C GLN A 390 -10.23 -2.18 0.26
N SER A 391 -11.11 -2.81 -0.51
CA SER A 391 -11.29 -4.26 -0.50
C SER A 391 -11.63 -4.78 -1.89
N CYS A 392 -12.04 -6.05 -1.97
CA CYS A 392 -12.67 -6.58 -3.17
C CYS A 392 -13.89 -5.77 -3.62
N MET A 393 -14.49 -4.91 -2.79
CA MET A 393 -15.54 -3.98 -3.23
C MET A 393 -15.04 -2.91 -4.23
N SER A 394 -13.73 -2.81 -4.46
CA SER A 394 -13.14 -1.97 -5.50
C SER A 394 -13.03 -2.64 -6.88
N HIS A 395 -12.88 -3.98 -6.96
CA HIS A 395 -12.73 -4.73 -8.24
C HIS A 395 -13.79 -5.83 -8.45
N GLY A 396 -14.59 -6.13 -7.45
CA GLY A 396 -15.53 -7.25 -7.38
C GLY A 396 -15.07 -8.31 -6.38
N CYS A 397 -16.01 -8.85 -5.59
CA CYS A 397 -15.75 -9.89 -4.59
C CYS A 397 -16.05 -11.30 -5.13
N GLY A 398 -15.63 -11.56 -6.37
CA GLY A 398 -15.96 -12.77 -7.12
C GLY A 398 -15.03 -13.95 -6.83
N SER A 399 -15.11 -14.96 -7.69
CA SER A 399 -14.19 -16.10 -7.70
C SER A 399 -13.08 -15.91 -8.74
N CYS A 400 -11.89 -16.40 -8.42
CA CYS A 400 -10.79 -16.42 -9.39
C CYS A 400 -11.12 -17.27 -10.61
N GLY A 401 -10.75 -16.78 -11.80
CA GLY A 401 -11.11 -17.40 -13.08
C GLY A 401 -12.42 -16.89 -13.68
N GLU A 402 -13.13 -15.98 -12.98
CA GLU A 402 -14.30 -15.28 -13.48
C GLU A 402 -14.07 -13.77 -13.36
N ALA A 403 -14.09 -13.06 -14.49
CA ALA A 403 -13.91 -11.61 -14.47
C ALA A 403 -15.16 -10.93 -13.90
N THR A 404 -14.96 -9.94 -13.04
CA THR A 404 -16.06 -9.08 -12.59
C THR A 404 -16.54 -8.21 -13.75
N THR A 405 -17.85 -8.29 -14.05
CA THR A 405 -18.46 -7.61 -15.21
C THR A 405 -19.32 -6.40 -14.85
N SER A 406 -19.64 -6.21 -13.57
CA SER A 406 -20.44 -5.06 -13.13
C SER A 406 -19.61 -3.78 -13.19
N SER A 407 -20.13 -2.75 -13.85
CA SER A 407 -19.52 -1.42 -13.91
C SER A 407 -19.52 -0.68 -12.56
N TYR A 408 -20.19 -1.24 -11.55
CA TYR A 408 -20.05 -0.74 -10.19
C TYR A 408 -18.58 -0.80 -9.75
N PHE A 409 -17.85 -1.87 -10.06
CA PHE A 409 -16.49 -2.13 -9.61
C PHE A 409 -15.40 -1.53 -10.49
N THR A 410 -15.67 -0.39 -11.14
CA THR A 410 -14.70 0.36 -11.94
C THR A 410 -14.48 1.75 -11.36
N GLY A 411 -13.33 2.37 -11.61
CA GLY A 411 -12.99 3.72 -11.18
C GLY A 411 -12.63 3.84 -9.70
N TRP A 412 -12.73 2.78 -8.91
CA TRP A 412 -12.31 2.80 -7.51
C TRP A 412 -10.78 2.78 -7.39
N PRO A 413 -10.22 3.32 -6.27
CA PRO A 413 -8.85 3.01 -5.91
C PRO A 413 -8.76 1.50 -5.68
N ASN A 414 -7.65 0.91 -6.10
CA ASN A 414 -7.51 -0.53 -6.09
C ASN A 414 -6.06 -0.96 -5.82
N ARG A 415 -5.87 -2.22 -5.42
CA ARG A 415 -4.56 -2.82 -5.16
C ARG A 415 -4.31 -4.07 -6.00
N VAL A 416 -5.13 -4.32 -7.03
CA VAL A 416 -4.91 -5.44 -7.97
C VAL A 416 -3.83 -5.13 -9.01
N ILE A 417 -3.10 -6.15 -9.42
CA ILE A 417 -1.97 -6.12 -10.37
C ILE A 417 -2.38 -5.56 -11.72
N ASP A 418 -3.55 -5.95 -12.21
CA ASP A 418 -4.07 -5.58 -13.54
C ASP A 418 -4.95 -4.32 -13.52
N SER A 419 -4.88 -3.50 -12.48
CA SER A 419 -5.40 -2.12 -12.50
C SER A 419 -4.33 -1.12 -12.95
N SER A 420 -4.73 0.10 -13.28
CA SER A 420 -3.77 1.16 -13.62
C SER A 420 -2.87 1.51 -12.41
N ALA A 421 -1.65 2.01 -12.68
CA ALA A 421 -0.78 2.52 -11.62
C ALA A 421 -1.42 3.70 -10.86
N VAL A 422 -2.22 4.52 -11.55
CA VAL A 422 -2.97 5.64 -10.97
C VAL A 422 -3.99 5.14 -9.93
N GLN A 423 -4.76 4.10 -10.23
CA GLN A 423 -5.69 3.50 -9.26
C GLN A 423 -4.95 2.93 -8.03
N ASN A 424 -3.72 2.41 -8.20
CA ASN A 424 -2.91 1.94 -7.07
C ASN A 424 -2.37 3.06 -6.18
N ARG A 425 -2.27 4.29 -6.72
CA ARG A 425 -1.76 5.50 -6.08
C ARG A 425 -2.87 6.39 -5.47
N ALA A 426 -4.12 6.24 -5.91
CA ALA A 426 -5.19 7.22 -5.67
C ALA A 426 -5.67 7.33 -4.21
N PHE A 427 -5.63 6.27 -3.40
CA PHE A 427 -6.28 6.28 -2.09
C PHE A 427 -5.84 7.41 -1.14
N PRO A 428 -4.55 7.74 -0.99
CA PRO A 428 -4.16 8.84 -0.12
C PRO A 428 -4.69 10.21 -0.56
N TRP A 429 -4.88 10.46 -1.86
CA TRP A 429 -5.54 11.68 -2.33
C TRP A 429 -7.00 11.75 -1.85
N ILE A 430 -7.72 10.64 -1.99
CA ILE A 430 -9.10 10.51 -1.50
C ILE A 430 -9.15 10.65 0.03
N ALA A 431 -8.16 10.08 0.73
CA ALA A 431 -8.04 10.21 2.17
C ALA A 431 -7.88 11.67 2.61
N PHE A 432 -7.11 12.47 1.87
CA PHE A 432 -7.01 13.90 2.10
C PHE A 432 -8.35 14.62 1.86
N GLU A 433 -9.05 14.32 0.76
CA GLU A 433 -10.32 14.98 0.44
C GLU A 433 -11.43 14.73 1.45
N LEU A 434 -11.48 13.48 1.94
CA LEU A 434 -12.44 13.00 2.92
C LEU A 434 -11.97 13.22 4.36
N ASP A 435 -10.90 14.00 4.60
CA ASP A 435 -10.36 14.30 5.92
C ASP A 435 -10.17 13.03 6.78
N LEU A 436 -9.63 11.97 6.16
CA LEU A 436 -9.29 10.71 6.81
C LEU A 436 -7.92 10.80 7.47
N THR A 437 -7.76 10.09 8.58
CA THR A 437 -6.51 10.04 9.35
C THR A 437 -5.80 8.70 9.26
N GLY A 438 -6.36 7.72 8.54
CA GLY A 438 -5.68 6.45 8.30
C GLY A 438 -6.28 5.56 7.22
N GLU A 439 -5.46 4.62 6.75
CA GLU A 439 -5.81 3.54 5.85
C GLU A 439 -5.68 2.18 6.54
N LEU A 440 -6.63 1.28 6.34
CA LEU A 440 -6.44 -0.14 6.61
C LEU A 440 -6.38 -0.92 5.30
N TYR A 441 -5.54 -1.96 5.24
CA TYR A 441 -5.59 -2.96 4.18
C TYR A 441 -5.45 -4.35 4.79
N PHE A 442 -6.36 -5.26 4.43
CA PHE A 442 -6.58 -6.48 5.21
C PHE A 442 -5.36 -7.40 5.29
N GLU A 443 -4.52 -7.44 4.25
CA GLU A 443 -3.37 -8.34 4.18
C GLU A 443 -2.35 -7.89 3.11
N THR A 444 -1.08 -8.31 3.23
CA THR A 444 -0.02 -8.02 2.25
C THR A 444 0.71 -9.26 1.75
N THR A 445 0.45 -10.42 2.36
CA THR A 445 1.14 -11.69 2.09
C THR A 445 0.18 -12.87 1.82
N TYR A 446 -1.09 -12.60 1.52
CA TYR A 446 -2.17 -13.61 1.46
C TYR A 446 -1.87 -14.79 0.52
N GLN A 447 -1.35 -14.51 -0.68
CA GLN A 447 -0.95 -15.49 -1.69
C GLN A 447 0.56 -15.49 -1.95
N LEU A 448 1.36 -15.18 -0.92
CA LEU A 448 2.81 -15.01 -1.08
C LEU A 448 3.52 -16.29 -1.58
N THR A 449 3.06 -17.47 -1.18
CA THR A 449 3.66 -18.77 -1.54
C THR A 449 3.62 -19.03 -3.05
N THR A 450 2.54 -18.61 -3.71
CA THR A 450 2.28 -18.78 -5.14
C THR A 450 2.55 -17.51 -5.93
N ALA A 451 3.22 -16.52 -5.33
CA ALA A 451 3.35 -15.19 -5.91
C ALA A 451 4.04 -15.15 -7.28
N TRP A 452 4.97 -16.08 -7.54
CA TRP A 452 5.68 -16.21 -8.81
C TRP A 452 4.96 -17.06 -9.85
N ASP A 453 3.85 -17.71 -9.49
CA ASP A 453 3.11 -18.60 -10.39
C ASP A 453 2.12 -17.79 -11.24
N ALA A 454 1.88 -18.24 -12.47
CA ALA A 454 0.80 -17.70 -13.31
C ALA A 454 -0.55 -17.86 -12.61
N ASN A 455 -1.34 -16.79 -12.50
CA ASN A 455 -2.57 -16.71 -11.70
C ASN A 455 -2.39 -16.95 -10.19
N GLY A 456 -1.17 -17.09 -9.69
CA GLY A 456 -0.91 -17.55 -8.33
C GLY A 456 -1.34 -16.58 -7.23
N GLN A 457 -1.44 -15.28 -7.53
CA GLN A 457 -1.89 -14.24 -6.59
C GLN A 457 -3.38 -13.86 -6.66
N CYS A 458 -4.24 -14.62 -7.34
CA CYS A 458 -5.65 -14.25 -7.35
C CYS A 458 -6.33 -14.54 -6.00
N ALA A 459 -7.08 -13.56 -5.50
CA ALA A 459 -8.01 -13.70 -4.38
C ALA A 459 -9.23 -12.81 -4.64
N PHE A 460 -10.43 -13.29 -4.31
CA PHE A 460 -11.69 -12.53 -4.47
C PHE A 460 -11.88 -11.95 -5.88
N SER A 461 -11.54 -12.70 -6.94
CA SER A 461 -11.44 -12.25 -8.34
C SER A 461 -10.33 -11.23 -8.65
N GLY A 462 -9.74 -10.57 -7.64
CA GLY A 462 -8.62 -9.65 -7.79
C GLY A 462 -7.25 -10.33 -7.87
N HIS A 463 -6.50 -10.09 -8.94
CA HIS A 463 -5.11 -10.48 -9.03
C HIS A 463 -4.24 -9.63 -8.11
N GLY A 464 -3.60 -10.22 -7.10
CA GLY A 464 -2.76 -9.52 -6.12
C GLY A 464 -3.53 -8.96 -4.92
N ASP A 465 -4.84 -9.18 -4.81
CA ASP A 465 -5.59 -8.74 -3.63
C ASP A 465 -5.08 -9.47 -2.37
N GLY A 466 -4.74 -8.70 -1.34
CA GLY A 466 -4.09 -9.17 -0.12
C GLY A 466 -2.62 -9.54 -0.28
N THR A 467 -2.00 -9.34 -1.46
CA THR A 467 -0.60 -9.77 -1.72
C THR A 467 0.17 -8.67 -2.43
N LEU A 468 1.07 -7.97 -1.71
CA LEU A 468 1.90 -6.89 -2.24
C LEU A 468 3.36 -7.30 -2.49
N PHE A 469 3.74 -8.48 -2.02
CA PHE A 469 5.11 -8.98 -2.01
C PHE A 469 5.30 -10.22 -2.87
N TYR A 470 6.56 -10.47 -3.21
CA TYR A 470 7.05 -11.71 -3.79
C TYR A 470 8.18 -12.28 -2.92
N PRO A 471 8.31 -13.62 -2.78
CA PRO A 471 9.40 -14.20 -2.00
C PRO A 471 10.71 -14.17 -2.79
N GLY A 472 11.66 -13.32 -2.39
CA GLY A 472 12.99 -13.19 -2.97
C GLY A 472 13.97 -14.26 -2.49
N LYS A 473 13.81 -15.49 -2.99
CA LYS A 473 14.74 -16.60 -2.71
C LYS A 473 16.03 -16.45 -3.52
N PRO A 474 17.19 -16.90 -3.00
CA PRO A 474 18.42 -16.99 -3.79
C PRO A 474 18.27 -17.74 -5.12
N SER A 475 17.40 -18.76 -5.18
CA SER A 475 17.11 -19.50 -6.40
C SER A 475 16.32 -18.72 -7.46
N VAL A 476 15.69 -17.60 -7.08
CA VAL A 476 14.85 -16.76 -7.96
C VAL A 476 15.60 -15.47 -8.33
N ILE A 477 16.15 -14.79 -7.33
CA ILE A 477 16.76 -13.45 -7.49
C ILE A 477 18.29 -13.45 -7.35
N GLY A 478 18.92 -14.61 -7.16
CA GLY A 478 20.36 -14.70 -6.87
C GLY A 478 20.75 -14.20 -5.48
N GLY A 479 22.06 -14.05 -5.25
CA GLY A 479 22.62 -13.80 -3.92
C GLY A 479 22.64 -15.07 -3.06
N THR A 480 22.72 -14.90 -1.75
CA THR A 480 22.74 -15.99 -0.75
C THR A 480 21.67 -15.86 0.33
N THR A 481 21.03 -14.68 0.41
CA THR A 481 20.10 -14.35 1.48
C THR A 481 18.66 -14.19 0.96
N ASP A 482 17.69 -14.82 1.65
CA ASP A 482 16.25 -14.61 1.46
C ASP A 482 15.80 -13.20 1.86
N VAL A 483 15.12 -12.47 0.98
CA VAL A 483 14.60 -11.12 1.22
C VAL A 483 13.19 -10.95 0.61
N PRO A 484 12.35 -10.03 1.09
CA PRO A 484 11.15 -9.64 0.35
C PRO A 484 11.54 -9.02 -1.00
N VAL A 485 10.69 -9.21 -2.01
CA VAL A 485 10.74 -8.49 -3.29
C VAL A 485 9.47 -7.67 -3.41
N GLU A 486 9.61 -6.38 -3.61
CA GLU A 486 8.51 -5.43 -3.63
C GLU A 486 7.80 -5.40 -4.98
N SER A 487 6.52 -5.04 -4.97
CA SER A 487 5.73 -4.81 -6.17
C SER A 487 5.77 -3.34 -6.62
N ILE A 488 5.46 -3.09 -7.89
CA ILE A 488 5.14 -1.74 -8.41
C ILE A 488 3.99 -1.13 -7.60
N ARG A 489 3.03 -1.93 -7.14
CA ARG A 489 1.93 -1.45 -6.29
C ARG A 489 2.42 -0.85 -4.98
N MET A 490 3.47 -1.40 -4.36
CA MET A 490 4.10 -0.78 -3.19
C MET A 490 4.79 0.55 -3.52
N LYS A 491 5.37 0.68 -4.73
CA LYS A 491 5.88 1.98 -5.20
C LYS A 491 4.73 2.98 -5.32
N MET A 492 3.58 2.58 -5.86
CA MET A 492 2.39 3.45 -5.98
C MET A 492 1.78 3.82 -4.63
N ILE A 493 1.84 2.93 -3.63
CA ILE A 493 1.46 3.25 -2.25
C ILE A 493 2.38 4.34 -1.70
N ARG A 494 3.71 4.18 -1.84
CA ARG A 494 4.69 5.19 -1.41
C ARG A 494 4.44 6.53 -2.09
N GLU A 495 4.25 6.53 -3.41
CA GLU A 495 3.94 7.74 -4.19
C GLU A 495 2.70 8.46 -3.64
N GLY A 496 1.62 7.73 -3.38
CA GLY A 496 0.40 8.28 -2.82
C GLY A 496 0.60 8.80 -1.39
N MET A 497 1.35 8.08 -0.55
CA MET A 497 1.68 8.55 0.80
C MET A 497 2.49 9.85 0.76
N GLU A 498 3.42 10.00 -0.18
CA GLU A 498 4.15 11.25 -0.40
C GLU A 498 3.23 12.36 -0.92
N ASP A 499 2.31 12.05 -1.84
CA ASP A 499 1.30 13.01 -2.30
C ASP A 499 0.44 13.56 -1.16
N TYR A 500 0.08 12.71 -0.18
CA TYR A 500 -0.64 13.15 1.02
C TYR A 500 0.16 14.18 1.83
N GLU A 501 1.49 14.01 1.93
CA GLU A 501 2.35 14.99 2.59
C GLU A 501 2.41 16.30 1.80
N TYR A 502 2.48 16.24 0.46
CA TYR A 502 2.39 17.42 -0.39
C TYR A 502 1.07 18.17 -0.17
N LEU A 503 -0.06 17.46 -0.20
CA LEU A 503 -1.38 18.03 0.04
C LEU A 503 -1.48 18.66 1.43
N THR A 504 -0.97 17.97 2.45
CA THR A 504 -0.98 18.46 3.84
C THR A 504 -0.14 19.73 4.01
N LEU A 505 1.07 19.75 3.46
CA LEU A 505 1.94 20.93 3.48
C LEU A 505 1.35 22.07 2.64
N ALA A 506 0.79 21.75 1.48
CA ALA A 506 0.14 22.72 0.60
C ALA A 506 -1.06 23.35 1.29
N ALA A 507 -1.86 22.56 2.01
CA ALA A 507 -3.02 23.04 2.74
C ALA A 507 -2.67 23.97 3.90
N GLN A 508 -1.49 23.82 4.51
CA GLN A 508 -0.98 24.78 5.50
C GLN A 508 -0.67 26.15 4.89
N LYS A 509 -0.36 26.21 3.58
CA LYS A 509 -0.16 27.47 2.85
C LYS A 509 -1.47 28.01 2.27
N ASP A 510 -2.22 27.14 1.59
CA ASP A 510 -3.49 27.45 0.93
C ASP A 510 -4.38 26.18 0.88
N ALA A 511 -5.23 26.02 1.90
CA ALA A 511 -6.16 24.90 2.02
C ALA A 511 -7.16 24.82 0.85
N ALA A 512 -7.60 25.96 0.32
CA ALA A 512 -8.57 25.99 -0.76
C ALA A 512 -7.93 25.49 -2.07
N GLN A 513 -6.72 25.95 -2.37
CA GLN A 513 -5.97 25.52 -3.55
C GLN A 513 -5.59 24.03 -3.47
N ALA A 514 -5.08 23.55 -2.32
CA ALA A 514 -4.74 22.14 -2.14
C ALA A 514 -5.96 21.23 -2.35
N LYS A 515 -7.12 21.60 -1.78
CA LYS A 515 -8.37 20.84 -1.96
C LYS A 515 -8.87 20.91 -3.41
N ALA A 516 -8.76 22.06 -4.08
CA ALA A 516 -9.14 22.18 -5.48
C ALA A 516 -8.27 21.33 -6.42
N ILE A 517 -6.95 21.24 -6.16
CA ILE A 517 -6.04 20.38 -6.92
C ILE A 517 -6.43 18.91 -6.76
N ALA A 518 -6.64 18.45 -5.51
CA ALA A 518 -7.08 17.09 -5.24
C ALA A 518 -8.40 16.78 -5.96
N GLN A 519 -9.43 17.61 -5.75
CA GLN A 519 -10.77 17.39 -6.32
C GLN A 519 -10.81 17.48 -7.84
N THR A 520 -9.85 18.19 -8.46
CA THR A 520 -9.73 18.22 -9.92
C THR A 520 -9.15 16.91 -10.44
N LEU A 521 -8.22 16.30 -9.69
CA LEU A 521 -7.64 15.02 -10.06
C LEU A 521 -8.62 13.87 -9.78
N PHE A 522 -9.20 13.79 -8.59
CA PHE A 522 -10.13 12.73 -8.20
C PHE A 522 -11.44 13.32 -7.65
N PRO A 523 -12.39 13.72 -8.53
CA PRO A 523 -13.61 14.40 -8.09
C PRO A 523 -14.49 13.60 -7.13
N HIS A 524 -14.40 12.26 -7.22
CA HIS A 524 -15.09 11.31 -6.36
C HIS A 524 -14.17 10.12 -6.07
N ALA A 525 -14.40 9.44 -4.94
CA ALA A 525 -13.68 8.23 -4.57
C ALA A 525 -13.77 7.09 -5.61
N TYR A 526 -14.68 7.16 -6.57
CA TYR A 526 -14.88 6.17 -7.64
C TYR A 526 -14.50 6.68 -9.05
N GLU A 527 -13.70 7.75 -9.15
CA GLU A 527 -13.22 8.33 -10.43
C GLU A 527 -11.68 8.36 -10.51
N CYS A 528 -11.05 7.22 -10.23
CA CYS A 528 -9.60 7.02 -10.16
C CYS A 528 -8.92 6.62 -11.48
N ASP A 529 -9.66 6.48 -12.57
CA ASP A 529 -9.17 6.11 -13.91
C ASP A 529 -8.53 7.29 -14.66
N GLN A 530 -7.82 8.15 -13.93
CA GLN A 530 -7.18 9.35 -14.46
C GLN A 530 -5.94 9.01 -15.29
N THR A 531 -5.58 9.92 -16.19
CA THR A 531 -4.38 9.73 -17.02
C THR A 531 -3.08 9.91 -16.19
N PRO A 532 -1.99 9.21 -16.55
CA PRO A 532 -0.68 9.42 -15.91
C PRO A 532 -0.21 10.88 -15.91
N ALA A 533 -0.53 11.63 -16.96
CA ALA A 533 -0.19 13.04 -17.10
C ALA A 533 -1.01 13.96 -16.19
N ALA A 534 -2.27 13.61 -15.88
CA ALA A 534 -3.09 14.37 -14.94
C ALA A 534 -2.50 14.31 -13.52
N VAL A 535 -2.05 13.12 -13.09
CA VAL A 535 -1.38 12.93 -11.80
C VAL A 535 -0.09 13.74 -11.73
N ALA A 536 0.76 13.66 -12.76
CA ALA A 536 2.01 14.43 -12.82
C ALA A 536 1.73 15.95 -12.74
N SER A 537 0.75 16.45 -13.49
CA SER A 537 0.34 17.85 -13.47
C SER A 537 -0.19 18.32 -12.11
N ALA A 538 -0.96 17.47 -11.41
CA ALA A 538 -1.45 17.79 -10.06
C ALA A 538 -0.29 17.86 -9.04
N ARG A 539 0.66 16.91 -9.11
CA ARG A 539 1.86 16.92 -8.26
C ARG A 539 2.73 18.14 -8.55
N ASP A 540 2.92 18.51 -9.82
CA ASP A 540 3.65 19.73 -10.21
C ASP A 540 3.02 21.00 -9.63
N GLN A 541 1.70 21.11 -9.64
CA GLN A 541 1.00 22.25 -9.03
C GLN A 541 1.21 22.32 -7.52
N LEU A 542 1.19 21.18 -6.82
CA LEU A 542 1.49 21.13 -5.38
C LEU A 542 2.96 21.48 -5.12
N PHE A 543 3.87 20.97 -5.95
CA PHE A 543 5.29 21.30 -5.87
C PHE A 543 5.49 22.81 -6.06
N ASP A 544 4.91 23.43 -7.08
CA ASP A 544 5.01 24.87 -7.34
C ASP A 544 4.50 25.71 -6.16
N LEU A 545 3.43 25.27 -5.50
CA LEU A 545 2.90 25.94 -4.31
C LEU A 545 3.86 25.85 -3.11
N LEU A 546 4.61 24.74 -3.00
CA LEU A 546 5.52 24.45 -1.90
C LEU A 546 6.92 25.04 -2.11
N ASP A 547 7.43 24.94 -3.32
CA ASP A 547 8.75 25.38 -3.75
C ASP A 547 8.76 26.87 -4.09
N GLN A 548 8.83 27.68 -3.03
CA GLN A 548 8.92 29.12 -3.14
C GLN A 548 10.18 29.56 -2.40
N PRO A 549 10.97 30.49 -2.96
CA PRO A 549 12.17 30.97 -2.29
C PRO A 549 11.78 31.47 -0.91
N SER A 550 12.45 30.96 0.14
CA SER A 550 12.21 31.39 1.51
C SER A 550 12.18 32.91 1.52
N THR A 551 11.01 33.51 1.74
CA THR A 551 10.91 34.96 1.88
C THR A 551 11.70 35.29 3.14
N GLY A 552 12.94 35.72 2.93
CA GLY A 552 13.82 36.18 4.00
C GLY A 552 13.09 37.30 4.72
N GLY A 553 12.52 36.97 5.87
CA GLY A 553 11.93 37.93 6.78
C GLY A 553 13.01 38.91 7.20
N SER A 554 13.02 40.08 6.56
CA SER A 554 13.79 41.22 6.99
C SER A 554 13.25 41.70 8.34
N GLY A 555 14.05 41.53 9.39
CA GLY A 555 14.13 42.46 10.51
C GLY A 555 12.96 42.48 11.50
N GLY A 556 13.14 41.79 12.63
CA GLY A 556 12.32 41.96 13.82
C GLY A 556 12.91 41.26 15.04
N SER A 557 13.93 41.86 15.65
CA SER A 557 14.44 41.46 16.96
C SER A 557 13.40 41.72 18.04
N ALA A 558 12.97 40.66 18.73
CA ALA A 558 12.52 40.63 20.13
C ALA A 558 12.36 39.13 20.47
N GLY A 559 13.11 38.51 21.37
CA GLY A 559 13.24 38.88 22.77
C GLY A 559 12.55 37.78 23.59
N SER A 560 13.34 36.88 24.16
CA SER A 560 12.93 35.83 25.09
C SER A 560 12.13 36.39 26.27
N ALA A 561 10.98 35.80 26.59
CA ALA A 561 10.40 35.83 27.94
C ALA A 561 9.42 34.67 28.18
N SER A 562 9.77 33.88 29.19
CA SER A 562 8.95 32.89 29.92
C SER A 562 7.86 33.54 30.77
N GLY A 563 6.72 32.84 31.00
CA GLY A 563 5.91 33.05 32.22
C GLY A 563 4.40 32.76 32.14
N GLY A 564 3.99 31.59 32.65
CA GLY A 564 2.97 31.39 33.71
C GLY A 564 1.55 32.00 33.65
N SER A 565 0.57 31.09 33.50
CA SER A 565 -0.60 30.83 34.38
C SER A 565 -1.79 31.81 34.56
N ALA A 566 -2.98 31.20 34.37
CA ALA A 566 -4.27 31.34 35.09
C ALA A 566 -5.23 32.53 34.86
N GLY A 567 -6.49 32.18 34.50
CA GLY A 567 -7.63 32.47 35.39
C GLY A 567 -8.85 33.25 34.84
N SER A 568 -9.99 32.55 34.81
CA SER A 568 -11.35 33.00 35.23
C SER A 568 -12.34 33.65 34.23
N ALA A 569 -13.32 32.82 33.81
CA ALA A 569 -14.75 32.81 34.16
C ALA A 569 -15.74 33.99 33.87
N THR A 570 -16.98 33.53 33.57
CA THR A 570 -18.33 34.16 33.65
C THR A 570 -18.76 35.06 32.49
N GLY A 571 -19.98 35.00 31.93
CA GLY A 571 -21.18 34.19 32.16
C GLY A 571 -22.38 34.73 31.34
N GLY A 572 -23.48 33.97 31.22
CA GLY A 572 -24.83 34.55 31.01
C GLY A 572 -25.80 33.91 29.99
N SER A 573 -26.64 33.01 30.51
CA SER A 573 -28.09 32.75 30.29
C SER A 573 -28.89 33.26 29.07
N GLY A 574 -29.81 32.41 28.57
CA GLY A 574 -31.16 32.85 28.11
C GLY A 574 -32.00 31.84 27.28
N GLY A 575 -33.11 31.35 27.87
CA GLY A 575 -34.41 30.96 27.24
C GLY A 575 -34.46 29.74 26.29
N ALA A 576 -35.11 28.59 26.58
CA ALA A 576 -36.50 28.24 26.92
C ALA A 576 -37.47 28.04 25.72
N ALA A 577 -37.98 26.80 25.65
CA ALA A 577 -39.32 26.32 25.22
C ALA A 577 -39.67 26.12 23.73
N GLY A 578 -40.20 24.92 23.43
CA GLY A 578 -40.97 24.60 22.22
C GLY A 578 -41.17 23.10 22.00
N SER A 579 -42.36 22.60 22.36
CA SER A 579 -42.74 21.17 22.40
C SER A 579 -43.35 20.61 21.12
N ALA A 580 -43.29 19.27 21.02
CA ALA A 580 -44.31 18.33 20.53
C ALA A 580 -44.51 18.07 19.02
N GLY A 581 -44.34 16.79 18.65
CA GLY A 581 -45.51 15.97 18.29
C GLY A 581 -45.52 15.27 16.93
N THR A 582 -45.58 13.94 16.99
CA THR A 582 -46.18 12.96 16.05
C THR A 582 -45.51 12.70 14.70
N ALA A 583 -45.65 11.55 14.03
CA ALA A 583 -45.78 10.12 14.37
C ALA A 583 -45.92 9.38 13.02
N SER A 584 -45.30 8.20 12.93
CA SER A 584 -45.67 7.04 12.09
C SER A 584 -45.79 7.14 10.56
N GLY A 585 -45.12 6.20 9.89
CA GLY A 585 -45.40 5.81 8.51
C GLY A 585 -44.40 4.78 7.99
N GLY A 586 -44.55 3.52 8.39
CA GLY A 586 -43.74 2.42 7.85
C GLY A 586 -44.22 1.95 6.48
N SER A 587 -43.29 1.46 5.66
CA SER A 587 -43.56 0.38 4.71
C SER A 587 -42.26 -0.36 4.43
N ALA A 588 -42.32 -1.68 4.61
CA ALA A 588 -41.23 -2.62 4.42
C ALA A 588 -41.05 -2.94 2.94
N GLY A 589 -39.80 -2.90 2.47
CA GLY A 589 -39.35 -3.46 1.20
C GLY A 589 -38.11 -4.30 1.46
N SER A 590 -38.23 -5.61 1.33
CA SER A 590 -37.14 -6.58 1.51
C SER A 590 -36.13 -6.45 0.36
N GLN A 591 -34.93 -5.94 0.65
CA GLN A 591 -33.76 -6.09 -0.22
C GLN A 591 -32.78 -7.08 0.41
N LYS A 592 -32.41 -8.10 -0.37
CA LYS A 592 -31.29 -8.98 -0.09
C LYS A 592 -30.03 -8.12 -0.05
N LYS A 593 -29.36 -8.08 1.10
CA LYS A 593 -28.02 -7.51 1.23
C LYS A 593 -27.04 -8.62 0.87
N ASP A 594 -26.17 -8.33 -0.10
CA ASP A 594 -24.95 -9.06 -0.35
C ASP A 594 -23.90 -8.51 0.63
N ASP A 595 -23.64 -9.27 1.67
CA ASP A 595 -22.64 -9.06 2.71
C ASP A 595 -21.25 -9.48 2.17
N GLY A 596 -20.69 -8.62 1.30
CA GLY A 596 -19.39 -8.78 0.62
C GLY A 596 -18.16 -8.41 1.46
N GLY A 597 -18.17 -8.75 2.76
CA GLY A 597 -17.05 -8.50 3.66
C GLY A 597 -16.03 -9.65 3.68
N CYS A 598 -14.80 -9.38 3.22
CA CYS A 598 -13.71 -10.36 3.22
C CYS A 598 -12.94 -10.29 4.53
N GLY A 599 -13.41 -11.07 5.50
CA GLY A 599 -12.89 -10.98 6.85
C GLY A 599 -11.41 -11.34 7.02
N CYS A 600 -10.71 -10.54 7.83
CA CYS A 600 -9.37 -10.69 8.36
C CYS A 600 -9.30 -11.87 9.36
N ARG A 601 -9.45 -13.11 8.91
CA ARG A 601 -9.15 -14.29 9.75
C ARG A 601 -7.70 -14.71 9.57
N THR A 602 -6.82 -14.24 10.46
CA THR A 602 -5.59 -14.98 10.78
C THR A 602 -5.98 -16.26 11.55
N ALA A 603 -5.39 -17.39 11.19
CA ALA A 603 -5.65 -18.66 11.86
C ALA A 603 -5.23 -18.58 13.34
N PRO A 604 -6.06 -19.02 14.30
CA PRO A 604 -5.66 -19.02 15.70
C PRO A 604 -4.52 -20.02 15.94
N ARG A 605 -3.54 -19.63 16.79
CA ARG A 605 -2.54 -20.54 17.37
C ARG A 605 -3.26 -21.70 18.07
N SER A 606 -3.04 -22.92 17.59
CA SER A 606 -3.59 -24.12 18.21
C SER A 606 -2.70 -24.58 19.37
N ASP A 607 -3.14 -24.32 20.61
CA ASP A 607 -2.71 -25.10 21.75
C ASP A 607 -3.59 -26.36 21.86
N GLY A 608 -2.97 -27.54 21.81
CA GLY A 608 -3.56 -28.78 22.32
C GLY A 608 -4.22 -29.71 21.30
N HIS A 609 -3.64 -30.90 21.20
CA HIS A 609 -4.05 -32.04 20.38
C HIS A 609 -5.52 -32.50 20.51
N ARG A 610 -6.01 -33.12 19.41
CA ARG A 610 -7.14 -34.06 19.27
C ARG A 610 -8.56 -33.47 19.30
N ALA A 611 -8.97 -32.74 18.27
CA ALA A 611 -10.39 -32.67 17.88
C ALA A 611 -10.65 -32.01 16.50
N LEU A 612 -9.97 -32.38 15.41
CA LEU A 612 -10.34 -31.91 14.06
C LEU A 612 -9.97 -32.95 13.00
N LEU A 613 -10.69 -34.08 13.04
CA LEU A 613 -10.70 -35.08 11.96
C LEU A 613 -12.12 -35.60 11.67
N MET A 614 -13.15 -34.90 12.16
CA MET A 614 -14.57 -35.32 12.09
C MET A 614 -15.50 -34.20 11.61
N ALA A 615 -15.04 -33.32 10.71
CA ALA A 615 -15.89 -32.30 10.08
C ALA A 615 -15.74 -32.20 8.54
N ALA A 616 -14.87 -33.00 7.92
CA ALA A 616 -14.69 -33.05 6.47
C ALA A 616 -15.22 -34.34 5.80
N LEU A 617 -16.03 -35.14 6.51
CA LEU A 617 -16.50 -36.44 6.02
C LEU A 617 -18.04 -36.63 6.01
N SER A 618 -18.82 -35.55 6.04
CA SER A 618 -20.29 -35.63 6.05
C SER A 618 -21.00 -34.98 4.85
N ALA A 619 -20.27 -34.54 3.83
CA ALA A 619 -20.84 -33.94 2.61
C ALA A 619 -20.75 -34.83 1.35
N LEU A 620 -20.57 -36.16 1.50
CA LEU A 620 -20.41 -37.07 0.34
C LEU A 620 -21.22 -38.39 0.41
N LEU A 621 -22.31 -38.42 1.18
CA LEU A 621 -23.22 -39.56 1.23
C LEU A 621 -24.68 -39.11 1.26
N LEU A 622 -25.22 -38.66 0.11
CA LEU A 622 -26.68 -38.64 -0.11
C LEU A 622 -27.11 -38.38 -1.57
N VAL A 623 -26.43 -38.95 -2.58
CA VAL A 623 -27.07 -39.20 -3.89
C VAL A 623 -26.55 -40.51 -4.47
N ARG A 624 -27.26 -41.62 -4.19
CA ARG A 624 -27.53 -42.73 -5.12
C ARG A 624 -28.21 -43.88 -4.40
N ARG A 625 -29.54 -43.91 -4.48
CA ARG A 625 -30.31 -45.15 -4.29
C ARG A 625 -31.38 -45.23 -5.38
N ARG A 626 -31.09 -45.97 -6.45
CA ARG A 626 -32.04 -46.90 -7.10
C ARG A 626 -31.39 -47.58 -8.31
N ARG A 627 -30.99 -48.84 -8.10
CA ARG A 627 -31.39 -50.04 -8.87
C ARG A 627 -30.26 -51.09 -8.81
N ARG A 628 -30.43 -52.08 -7.93
CA ARG A 628 -29.89 -53.43 -8.15
C ARG A 628 -30.94 -54.21 -8.96
N ARG A 629 -30.56 -54.71 -10.12
CA ARG A 629 -31.04 -55.99 -10.64
C ARG A 629 -29.80 -56.82 -10.99
N THR A 630 -29.86 -58.05 -10.56
CA THR A 630 -28.89 -59.14 -10.56
C THR A 630 -28.68 -59.77 -11.94
N VAL A 631 -27.42 -60.16 -12.24
CA VAL A 631 -26.96 -61.46 -12.79
C VAL A 631 -27.57 -61.88 -14.15
N SER A 632 -26.85 -62.13 -15.26
CA SER A 632 -25.72 -63.05 -15.53
C SER A 632 -25.14 -62.79 -16.95
N PRO A 633 -24.07 -63.49 -17.40
CA PRO A 633 -23.16 -63.06 -18.45
C PRO A 633 -23.47 -63.61 -19.86
N CYS A 634 -23.02 -62.87 -20.87
CA CYS A 634 -22.24 -63.31 -22.04
C CYS A 634 -21.73 -62.06 -22.76
#